data_AF-A0A925P6K6-F1
#
_entry.id   AF-A0A925P6K6-F1
#
_cell.length_a   1.000
_cell.length_b   1.000
_cell.length_c   1.000
_cell.angle_alpha   90.00
_cell.angle_beta   90.00
_cell.angle_gamma   90.00
#
_symmetry.space_group_name_H-M   'P 1'
#
loop_
_entity.id
_entity.type
_entity.pdbx_description
1 polymer ?
#
loop_
_entity_poly.entity_id
_entity_poly.type
_entity_poly.pdbx_seq_one_letter_code
_entity_poly.pdbx_strand_id
1 'polypeptide(L)'
;MALRVFSSVLKTLVALPLFAVLAATAHAAEGGGHEAAASLKSFIGVPVTNSLLTSWLITIAIIVIVRLGVGTPKVIPGRGQAVLETAITGLRDLYEPIVGKKAMPMAFPLLVTLFVFIVLHNWSGLLPFVGTVGWGHSVDGHFLVTTPLIRPHTSELNGTIALAIVSFGGWFIIVMRYAGMGLLIKDLFGNKADKTELHPAMYWGLSLVFLVVGLIEVV
;
A
#
# COMPACT_ATOMS: atom_id res chain seq x y z
N MET A 1 23.78 8.68 5.98
CA MET A 1 22.84 7.80 5.24
C MET A 1 21.41 7.93 5.77
N ALA A 2 21.18 7.82 7.09
CA ALA A 2 19.88 8.00 7.76
C ALA A 2 19.15 9.30 7.38
N LEU A 3 19.81 10.47 7.39
CA LEU A 3 19.20 11.75 7.00
C LEU A 3 18.66 11.78 5.55
N ARG A 4 19.32 11.11 4.60
CA ARG A 4 18.85 11.07 3.20
C ARG A 4 17.66 10.14 3.03
N VAL A 5 17.70 8.97 3.68
CA VAL A 5 16.58 8.01 3.69
C VAL A 5 15.38 8.65 4.38
N PHE A 6 15.58 9.32 5.51
CA PHE A 6 14.53 10.02 6.24
C PHE A 6 13.93 11.19 5.43
N SER A 7 14.74 12.02 4.79
CA SER A 7 14.29 13.06 3.87
C SER A 7 13.44 12.47 2.72
N SER A 8 13.89 11.37 2.13
CA SER A 8 13.16 10.71 1.05
C SER A 8 11.84 10.13 1.56
N VAL A 9 11.84 9.37 2.65
CA VAL A 9 10.62 8.82 3.27
C VAL A 9 9.65 9.94 3.64
N LEU A 10 10.11 11.03 4.25
CA LEU A 10 9.26 12.17 4.58
C LEU A 10 8.66 12.83 3.33
N LYS A 11 9.43 12.96 2.24
CA LYS A 11 8.90 13.46 0.95
C LYS A 11 7.87 12.51 0.34
N THR A 12 8.08 11.19 0.42
CA THR A 12 7.13 10.17 -0.07
C THR A 12 5.87 10.12 0.78
N LEU A 13 6.01 10.23 2.10
CA LEU A 13 4.90 10.33 3.05
C LEU A 13 4.10 11.63 2.87
N VAL A 14 4.75 12.74 2.46
CA VAL A 14 4.07 14.00 2.11
C VAL A 14 3.40 13.91 0.73
N ALA A 15 3.82 12.99 -0.14
CA ALA A 15 3.16 12.73 -1.42
C ALA A 15 1.93 11.80 -1.30
N LEU A 16 1.74 11.08 -0.18
CA LEU A 16 0.57 10.23 0.12
C LEU A 16 -0.80 10.90 -0.13
N PRO A 17 -1.05 12.17 0.25
CA PRO A 17 -2.33 12.82 -0.02
C PRO A 17 -2.58 13.00 -1.51
N LEU A 18 -1.51 13.22 -2.30
CA LEU A 18 -1.61 13.39 -3.74
C LEU A 18 -1.96 12.07 -4.44
N PHE A 19 -1.46 10.94 -3.94
CA PHE A 19 -1.81 9.60 -4.42
C PHE A 19 -3.23 9.16 -4.01
N ALA A 20 -3.68 9.51 -2.81
CA ALA A 20 -5.05 9.29 -2.37
C ALA A 20 -6.06 10.11 -3.19
N VAL A 21 -5.69 11.34 -3.60
CA VAL A 21 -6.50 12.18 -4.50
C VAL A 21 -6.60 11.59 -5.91
N LEU A 22 -5.50 11.04 -6.46
CA LEU A 22 -5.48 10.45 -7.81
C LEU A 22 -6.24 9.12 -7.91
N ALA A 23 -6.41 8.42 -6.78
CA ALA A 23 -7.16 7.18 -6.76
C ALA A 23 -8.65 7.40 -6.43
N ALA A 24 -8.99 8.52 -5.79
CA ALA A 24 -10.38 8.95 -5.62
C ALA A 24 -11.06 9.32 -6.95
N THR A 25 -10.29 9.73 -7.97
CA THR A 25 -10.80 10.02 -9.33
C THR A 25 -11.14 8.76 -10.14
N ALA A 26 -10.79 7.55 -9.67
CA ALA A 26 -10.84 6.35 -10.49
C ALA A 26 -12.23 5.69 -10.58
N HIS A 27 -13.20 6.01 -9.70
CA HIS A 27 -14.56 5.44 -9.79
C HIS A 27 -15.63 6.47 -9.37
N ALA A 28 -15.96 7.34 -10.33
CA ALA A 28 -17.29 7.94 -10.42
C ALA A 28 -18.12 7.12 -11.44
N ALA A 29 -18.29 5.82 -11.23
CA ALA A 29 -19.20 5.00 -12.01
C ALA A 29 -19.57 3.70 -11.28
N GLU A 30 -20.88 3.50 -11.13
CA GLU A 30 -21.62 2.25 -10.96
C GLU A 30 -21.51 1.40 -9.67
N GLY A 31 -22.57 1.56 -8.86
CA GLY A 31 -23.51 0.50 -8.45
C GLY A 31 -22.98 -0.93 -8.25
N GLY A 32 -22.81 -1.34 -7.00
CA GLY A 32 -22.63 -2.75 -6.66
C GLY A 32 -22.47 -3.05 -5.18
N GLY A 33 -23.60 -3.18 -4.46
CA GLY A 33 -23.82 -4.13 -3.35
C GLY A 33 -22.92 -4.15 -2.10
N HIS A 34 -21.83 -3.41 -2.02
CA HIS A 34 -21.03 -3.23 -0.81
C HIS A 34 -21.24 -1.82 -0.30
N GLU A 35 -21.32 -1.62 1.02
CA GLU A 35 -21.62 -0.36 1.70
C GLU A 35 -20.72 0.80 1.24
N ALA A 36 -21.05 1.38 0.10
CA ALA A 36 -20.29 2.43 -0.54
C ALA A 36 -20.26 3.63 0.38
N ALA A 37 -19.08 4.20 0.57
CA ALA A 37 -18.88 5.36 1.42
C ALA A 37 -19.85 6.48 1.05
N ALA A 38 -20.59 6.99 2.03
CA ALA A 38 -21.55 8.05 1.82
C ALA A 38 -20.85 9.27 1.21
N SER A 39 -21.32 9.68 0.03
CA SER A 39 -20.82 10.86 -0.67
C SER A 39 -21.33 12.10 0.06
N LEU A 40 -20.41 12.93 0.57
CA LEU A 40 -20.74 14.11 1.36
C LEU A 40 -20.93 15.34 0.46
N LYS A 41 -20.01 15.59 -0.49
CA LYS A 41 -20.06 16.65 -1.51
C LYS A 41 -19.18 16.28 -2.71
N SER A 42 -19.46 16.80 -3.90
CA SER A 42 -18.53 16.72 -5.03
C SER A 42 -17.57 17.92 -5.04
N PHE A 43 -16.27 17.67 -5.23
CA PHE A 43 -15.26 18.71 -5.43
C PHE A 43 -14.51 18.38 -6.72
N ILE A 44 -14.54 19.28 -7.71
CA ILE A 44 -13.89 19.11 -9.03
C ILE A 44 -14.33 17.79 -9.72
N GLY A 45 -15.62 17.46 -9.67
CA GLY A 45 -16.16 16.24 -10.30
C GLY A 45 -15.84 14.94 -9.57
N VAL A 46 -15.11 14.97 -8.45
CA VAL A 46 -14.82 13.79 -7.62
C VAL A 46 -15.77 13.75 -6.41
N PRO A 47 -16.51 12.65 -6.18
CA PRO A 47 -17.31 12.50 -4.97
C PRO A 47 -16.39 12.39 -3.75
N VAL A 48 -16.44 13.39 -2.86
CA VAL A 48 -15.74 13.37 -1.58
C VAL A 48 -16.54 12.51 -0.62
N THR A 49 -16.03 11.32 -0.34
CA THR A 49 -16.65 10.37 0.57
C THR A 49 -16.15 10.54 2.01
N ASN A 50 -16.95 10.13 2.99
CA ASN A 50 -16.55 10.09 4.41
C ASN A 50 -15.26 9.26 4.65
N SER A 51 -15.04 8.20 3.85
CA SER A 51 -13.80 7.41 3.83
C SER A 51 -12.59 8.20 3.32
N LEU A 52 -12.76 9.06 2.31
CA LEU A 52 -11.70 9.95 1.81
C LEU A 52 -11.26 10.97 2.86
N LEU A 53 -12.23 11.57 3.56
CA LEU A 53 -11.93 12.50 4.65
C LEU A 53 -11.20 11.81 5.80
N THR A 54 -11.61 10.58 6.13
CA THR A 54 -10.93 9.78 7.16
C THR A 54 -9.49 9.47 6.76
N SER A 55 -9.24 9.13 5.48
CA SER A 55 -7.88 8.86 4.99
C SER A 55 -6.97 10.09 5.06
N TRP A 56 -7.50 11.27 4.73
CA TRP A 56 -6.76 12.52 4.86
C TRP A 56 -6.46 12.85 6.31
N LEU A 57 -7.44 12.68 7.22
CA LEU A 57 -7.24 12.90 8.64
C LEU A 57 -6.15 11.99 9.21
N ILE A 58 -6.20 10.69 8.91
CA ILE A 58 -5.18 9.72 9.34
C ILE A 58 -3.83 10.08 8.74
N THR A 59 -3.78 10.44 7.46
CA THR A 59 -2.52 10.83 6.78
C THR A 59 -1.90 12.08 7.42
N ILE A 60 -2.71 13.11 7.70
CA ILE A 60 -2.24 14.33 8.39
C ILE A 60 -1.75 13.97 9.80
N ALA A 61 -2.49 13.15 10.55
CA ALA A 61 -2.08 12.71 11.88
C ALA A 61 -0.72 11.98 11.85
N ILE A 62 -0.49 11.10 10.87
CA ILE A 62 0.79 10.42 10.66
C ILE A 62 1.91 11.42 10.41
N ILE A 63 1.70 12.36 9.47
CA ILE A 63 2.69 13.38 9.13
C ILE A 63 3.05 14.21 10.37
N VAL A 64 2.05 14.61 11.15
CA VAL A 64 2.24 15.39 12.37
C VAL A 64 3.00 14.58 13.42
N ILE A 65 2.61 13.34 13.70
CA ILE A 65 3.27 12.48 14.69
C ILE A 65 4.74 12.24 14.31
N VAL A 66 5.02 11.91 13.05
CA VAL A 66 6.38 11.70 12.55
C VAL A 66 7.18 13.01 12.63
N ARG A 67 6.57 14.14 12.24
CA ARG A 67 7.24 15.45 12.26
C ARG A 67 7.55 15.92 13.69
N LEU A 68 6.64 15.72 14.64
CA LEU A 68 6.85 16.06 16.04
C LEU A 68 7.86 15.12 16.71
N GLY A 69 7.80 13.82 16.41
CA GLY A 69 8.71 12.82 16.98
C GLY A 69 10.15 13.01 16.52
N VAL A 70 10.38 13.42 15.28
CA VAL A 70 11.72 13.67 14.74
C VAL A 70 12.18 15.11 14.92
N GLY A 71 11.26 16.07 14.85
CA GLY A 71 11.57 17.50 14.87
C GLY A 71 12.52 17.88 13.74
N THR A 72 13.66 18.48 14.11
CA THR A 72 14.77 18.78 13.19
C THR A 72 15.80 17.65 13.26
N PRO A 73 16.03 16.89 12.17
CA PRO A 73 16.98 15.79 12.18
C PRO A 73 18.39 16.24 12.58
N LYS A 74 18.99 15.56 13.55
CA LYS A 74 20.36 15.81 14.04
C LYS A 74 21.25 14.61 13.79
N VAL A 75 22.57 14.84 13.74
CA VAL A 75 23.57 13.76 13.59
C VAL A 75 23.60 12.86 14.82
N ILE A 76 23.47 13.45 16.02
CA ILE A 76 23.24 12.72 17.27
C ILE A 76 21.72 12.68 17.48
N PRO A 77 21.07 11.50 17.34
CA PRO A 77 19.62 11.42 17.36
C PRO A 77 19.07 11.70 18.76
N GLY A 78 18.00 12.49 18.83
CA GLY A 78 17.17 12.58 20.04
C GLY A 78 16.34 11.31 20.24
N ARG A 79 15.65 11.18 21.39
CA ARG A 79 14.88 9.96 21.73
C ARG A 79 13.84 9.57 20.65
N GLY A 80 13.06 10.53 20.15
CA GLY A 80 12.04 10.26 19.13
C GLY A 80 12.63 9.93 17.75
N GLN A 81 13.72 10.61 17.36
CA GLN A 81 14.49 10.28 16.15
C GLN A 81 15.08 8.86 16.26
N ALA A 82 15.63 8.49 17.41
CA ALA A 82 16.22 7.17 17.62
C ALA A 82 15.18 6.04 17.47
N VAL A 83 14.01 6.18 18.09
CA VAL A 83 12.92 5.20 17.95
C VAL A 83 12.50 5.04 16.48
N LEU A 84 12.34 6.15 15.76
CA LEU A 84 11.93 6.09 14.36
C LEU A 84 13.03 5.54 13.46
N GLU A 85 14.30 5.91 13.68
CA GLU A 85 15.43 5.38 12.92
C GLU A 85 15.60 3.88 13.15
N THR A 86 15.43 3.39 14.38
CA THR A 86 15.43 1.95 14.68
C THR A 86 14.28 1.24 13.96
N ALA A 87 13.07 1.78 13.99
CA ALA A 87 11.92 1.19 13.28
C ALA A 87 12.13 1.14 11.76
N ILE A 88 12.56 2.25 11.16
CA ILE A 88 12.84 2.33 9.71
C ILE A 88 13.99 1.39 9.33
N THR A 89 15.04 1.31 10.13
CA THR A 89 16.17 0.40 9.89
C THR A 89 15.72 -1.05 10.00
N GLY A 90 14.91 -1.40 11.00
CA GLY A 90 14.33 -2.74 11.12
C GLY A 90 13.47 -3.13 9.91
N LEU A 91 12.65 -2.22 9.39
CA LEU A 91 11.90 -2.45 8.14
C LEU A 91 12.83 -2.62 6.93
N ARG A 92 13.93 -1.86 6.89
CA ARG A 92 14.92 -1.98 5.81
C ARG A 92 15.58 -3.35 5.83
N ASP A 93 16.00 -3.79 7.01
CA ASP A 93 16.67 -5.08 7.20
C ASP A 93 15.71 -6.27 6.95
N LEU A 94 14.41 -6.09 7.18
CA LEU A 94 13.37 -7.05 6.82
C LEU A 94 13.19 -7.18 5.30
N TYR A 95 13.19 -6.07 4.57
CA TYR A 95 12.91 -6.06 3.13
C TYR A 95 14.14 -6.31 2.25
N GLU A 96 15.34 -5.92 2.69
CA GLU A 96 16.57 -6.01 1.88
C GLU A 96 16.87 -7.45 1.40
N PRO A 97 16.70 -8.52 2.20
CA PRO A 97 16.88 -9.90 1.74
C PRO A 97 15.87 -10.34 0.67
N ILE A 98 14.67 -9.77 0.67
CA ILE A 98 13.56 -10.14 -0.22
C ILE A 98 13.70 -9.42 -1.56
N VAL A 99 13.95 -8.11 -1.51
CA VAL A 99 14.00 -7.23 -2.69
C VAL A 99 15.38 -7.27 -3.36
N GLY A 100 16.42 -7.57 -2.58
CA GLY A 100 17.80 -7.51 -3.01
C GLY A 100 18.40 -6.11 -2.93
N LYS A 101 19.70 -6.05 -2.61
CA LYS A 101 20.45 -4.81 -2.32
C LYS A 101 20.37 -3.75 -3.43
N LYS A 102 20.26 -4.20 -4.70
CA LYS A 102 20.28 -3.33 -5.87
C LYS A 102 18.99 -2.53 -6.04
N ALA A 103 17.83 -3.18 -5.88
CA ALA A 103 16.52 -2.55 -6.02
C ALA A 103 16.06 -1.86 -4.72
N MET A 104 16.64 -2.24 -3.58
CA MET A 104 16.24 -1.76 -2.25
C MET A 104 16.16 -0.24 -2.11
N PRO A 105 17.12 0.59 -2.56
CA PRO A 105 17.03 2.04 -2.40
C PRO A 105 15.83 2.69 -3.10
N MET A 106 15.36 2.11 -4.20
CA MET A 106 14.21 2.60 -4.97
C MET A 106 12.89 1.99 -4.47
N ALA A 107 12.90 0.71 -4.07
CA ALA A 107 11.72 0.02 -3.56
C ALA A 107 11.35 0.42 -2.12
N PHE A 108 12.35 0.73 -1.30
CA PHE A 108 12.16 0.96 0.13
C PHE A 108 11.15 2.06 0.47
N PRO A 109 11.17 3.25 -0.17
CA PRO A 109 10.18 4.28 0.10
C PRO A 109 8.75 3.84 -0.22
N LEU A 110 8.56 3.06 -1.30
CA LEU A 110 7.25 2.54 -1.68
C LEU A 110 6.76 1.50 -0.66
N LEU A 111 7.61 0.53 -0.32
CA LEU A 111 7.28 -0.56 0.60
C LEU A 111 6.95 -0.05 2.01
N VAL A 112 7.80 0.80 2.58
CA VAL A 112 7.57 1.37 3.92
C VAL A 112 6.31 2.22 3.94
N THR A 113 6.06 2.99 2.87
CA THR A 113 4.87 3.84 2.78
C THR A 113 3.60 3.00 2.72
N LEU A 114 3.54 2.01 1.83
CA LEU A 114 2.40 1.10 1.72
C LEU A 114 2.17 0.35 3.04
N PHE A 115 3.23 -0.18 3.65
CA PHE A 115 3.14 -0.90 4.91
C PHE A 115 2.57 -0.02 6.04
N VAL A 116 3.18 1.14 6.29
CA VAL A 116 2.74 2.05 7.36
C VAL A 116 1.32 2.54 7.09
N PHE A 117 0.99 2.89 5.84
CA PHE A 117 -0.34 3.34 5.47
C PHE A 117 -1.40 2.28 5.74
N ILE A 118 -1.18 1.04 5.28
CA ILE A 118 -2.14 -0.07 5.42
C ILE A 118 -2.31 -0.45 6.88
N VAL A 119 -1.21 -0.61 7.64
CA VAL A 119 -1.27 -0.99 9.06
C VAL A 119 -2.04 0.06 9.86
N LEU A 120 -1.75 1.34 9.67
CA LEU A 120 -2.41 2.39 10.43
C LEU A 120 -3.88 2.56 10.05
N HIS A 121 -4.25 2.40 8.78
CA HIS A 121 -5.65 2.39 8.39
C HIS A 121 -6.39 1.19 8.95
N ASN A 122 -5.78 0.01 8.95
CA ASN A 122 -6.39 -1.18 9.54
C ASN A 122 -6.57 -1.03 11.06
N TRP A 123 -5.58 -0.46 11.75
CA TRP A 123 -5.68 -0.19 13.19
C TRP A 123 -6.63 0.94 13.52
N SER A 124 -6.82 1.92 12.62
CA SER A 124 -7.79 2.99 12.83
C SER A 124 -9.23 2.46 13.02
N GLY A 125 -9.56 1.32 12.41
CA GLY A 125 -10.85 0.66 12.60
C GLY A 125 -11.09 0.13 14.01
N LEU A 126 -10.04 -0.03 14.81
CA LEU A 126 -10.13 -0.47 16.21
C LEU A 126 -10.29 0.71 17.17
N LEU A 127 -10.16 1.95 16.70
CA LEU A 127 -10.29 3.11 17.56
C LEU A 127 -11.76 3.28 18.00
N PRO A 128 -11.99 3.67 19.27
CA PRO A 128 -13.31 4.12 19.67
C PRO A 128 -13.74 5.27 18.74
N PHE A 129 -15.03 5.38 18.44
CA PHE A 129 -15.65 6.33 17.50
C PHE A 129 -15.57 5.99 16.01
N VAL A 130 -14.64 5.15 15.56
CA VAL A 130 -14.58 4.71 14.16
C VAL A 130 -15.63 3.64 13.91
N GLY A 131 -16.48 3.83 12.91
CA GLY A 131 -17.62 2.94 12.61
C GLY A 131 -18.81 3.01 13.58
N THR A 132 -18.68 3.71 14.71
CA THR A 132 -19.68 3.70 15.80
C THR A 132 -20.40 5.03 15.99
N VAL A 133 -19.89 6.12 15.42
CA VAL A 133 -20.54 7.43 15.41
C VAL A 133 -21.01 7.73 14.00
N GLY A 134 -22.28 8.02 13.82
CA GLY A 134 -22.86 8.28 12.49
C GLY A 134 -24.38 8.34 12.53
N TRP A 135 -24.98 8.39 11.34
CA TRP A 135 -26.43 8.32 11.20
C TRP A 135 -26.87 6.87 11.06
N GLY A 136 -28.03 6.57 11.61
CA GLY A 136 -28.52 5.20 11.78
C GLY A 136 -30.00 5.17 12.07
N HIS A 137 -30.53 3.96 12.21
CA HIS A 137 -31.91 3.72 12.61
C HIS A 137 -31.96 2.67 13.71
N SER A 138 -32.97 2.76 14.56
CA SER A 138 -33.17 1.79 15.63
C SER A 138 -33.84 0.53 15.08
N VAL A 139 -33.21 -0.62 15.31
CA VAL A 139 -33.77 -1.95 15.02
C VAL A 139 -33.70 -2.76 16.32
N ASP A 140 -34.82 -3.35 16.73
CA ASP A 140 -34.91 -4.22 17.92
C ASP A 140 -34.33 -3.64 19.22
N GLY A 141 -34.51 -2.33 19.45
CA GLY A 141 -34.03 -1.65 20.66
C GLY A 141 -32.54 -1.28 20.65
N HIS A 142 -31.82 -1.58 19.56
CA HIS A 142 -30.42 -1.19 19.37
C HIS A 142 -30.31 -0.15 18.24
N PHE A 143 -29.50 0.89 18.44
CA PHE A 143 -29.22 1.88 17.40
C PHE A 143 -28.14 1.34 16.46
N LEU A 144 -28.53 0.98 15.24
CA LEU A 144 -27.62 0.51 14.21
C LEU A 144 -27.16 1.70 13.36
N VAL A 145 -25.85 1.95 13.37
CA VAL A 145 -25.23 3.01 12.56
C VAL A 145 -25.07 2.51 11.14
N THR A 146 -25.89 3.00 10.21
CA THR A 146 -25.82 2.63 8.78
C THR A 146 -24.90 3.54 7.96
N THR A 147 -24.61 4.74 8.46
CA THR A 147 -23.76 5.72 7.78
C THR A 147 -22.76 6.30 8.77
N PRO A 148 -21.67 5.57 9.03
CA PRO A 148 -20.64 6.03 9.96
C PRO A 148 -19.97 7.31 9.45
N LEU A 149 -19.71 8.25 10.36
CA LEU A 149 -19.01 9.50 10.08
C LEU A 149 -17.54 9.26 9.75
N ILE A 150 -16.90 8.36 10.50
CA ILE A 150 -15.49 8.00 10.35
C ILE A 150 -15.42 6.50 10.09
N ARG A 151 -14.72 6.10 9.04
CA ARG A 151 -14.51 4.68 8.70
C ARG A 151 -13.14 4.45 8.08
N PRO A 152 -12.53 3.26 8.27
CA PRO A 152 -11.21 2.97 7.72
C PRO A 152 -11.21 3.03 6.19
N HIS A 153 -10.21 3.67 5.60
CA HIS A 153 -10.11 3.77 4.15
C HIS A 153 -9.98 2.40 3.45
N THR A 154 -9.34 1.44 4.12
CA THR A 154 -9.18 0.06 3.63
C THR A 154 -10.47 -0.77 3.69
N SER A 155 -11.54 -0.24 4.28
CA SER A 155 -12.87 -0.89 4.26
C SER A 155 -13.66 -0.58 2.97
N GLU A 156 -13.12 0.26 2.07
CA GLU A 156 -13.73 0.62 0.79
C GLU A 156 -13.03 -0.05 -0.38
N LEU A 157 -13.81 -0.48 -1.38
CA LEU A 157 -13.28 -1.01 -2.64
C LEU A 157 -12.40 0.01 -3.37
N ASN A 158 -12.81 1.29 -3.40
CA ASN A 158 -12.02 2.34 -4.05
C ASN A 158 -10.65 2.51 -3.38
N GLY A 159 -10.59 2.41 -2.05
CA GLY A 159 -9.33 2.52 -1.31
C GLY A 159 -8.41 1.31 -1.52
N THR A 160 -8.96 0.10 -1.69
CA THR A 160 -8.15 -1.10 -1.97
C THR A 160 -7.69 -1.16 -3.42
N ILE A 161 -8.55 -0.81 -4.38
CA ILE A 161 -8.19 -0.69 -5.81
C ILE A 161 -7.09 0.37 -6.00
N ALA A 162 -7.22 1.52 -5.33
CA ALA A 162 -6.19 2.56 -5.30
C ALA A 162 -4.82 2.02 -4.92
N LEU A 163 -4.76 1.33 -3.79
CA LEU A 163 -3.52 0.73 -3.27
C LEU A 163 -3.00 -0.36 -4.19
N ALA A 164 -3.87 -1.17 -4.79
CA ALA A 164 -3.49 -2.18 -5.76
C ALA A 164 -2.81 -1.53 -6.96
N ILE A 165 -3.43 -0.53 -7.59
CA ILE A 165 -2.85 0.16 -8.76
C ILE A 165 -1.48 0.77 -8.42
N VAL A 166 -1.36 1.45 -7.28
CA VAL A 166 -0.08 2.05 -6.84
C VAL A 166 0.97 0.99 -6.57
N SER A 167 0.60 -0.11 -5.90
CA SER A 167 1.52 -1.22 -5.59
C SER A 167 1.98 -1.93 -6.85
N PHE A 168 1.06 -2.37 -7.70
CA PHE A 168 1.37 -3.05 -8.96
C PHE A 168 2.13 -2.14 -9.92
N GLY A 169 1.70 -0.89 -10.11
CA GLY A 169 2.38 0.07 -10.98
C GLY A 169 3.77 0.43 -10.48
N GLY A 170 3.91 0.73 -9.19
CA GLY A 170 5.20 1.04 -8.57
C GLY A 170 6.17 -0.15 -8.65
N TRP A 171 5.69 -1.35 -8.35
CA TRP A 171 6.48 -2.58 -8.46
C TRP A 171 6.88 -2.86 -9.91
N PHE A 172 5.95 -2.76 -10.85
CA PHE A 172 6.23 -2.93 -12.28
C PHE A 172 7.34 -1.99 -12.77
N ILE A 173 7.29 -0.70 -12.39
CA ILE A 173 8.34 0.27 -12.73
C ILE A 173 9.71 -0.16 -12.16
N ILE A 174 9.74 -0.63 -10.91
CA ILE A 174 10.97 -1.10 -10.26
C ILE A 174 11.54 -2.32 -11.01
N VAL A 175 10.70 -3.31 -11.29
CA VAL A 175 11.10 -4.52 -12.03
C VAL A 175 11.65 -4.14 -13.40
N MET A 176 10.94 -3.28 -14.14
CA MET A 176 11.37 -2.83 -15.47
C MET A 176 12.72 -2.11 -15.44
N ARG A 177 13.05 -1.38 -14.38
CA ARG A 177 14.34 -0.69 -14.25
C ARG A 177 15.49 -1.58 -13.79
N TYR A 178 15.26 -2.53 -12.89
CA TYR A 178 16.35 -3.29 -12.26
C TYR A 178 16.58 -4.67 -12.84
N ALA A 179 15.49 -5.34 -13.27
CA ALA A 179 15.49 -6.68 -13.82
C ALA A 179 15.30 -6.67 -15.35
N GLY A 180 14.40 -5.83 -15.84
CA GLY A 180 14.05 -5.73 -17.26
C GLY A 180 13.04 -6.78 -17.71
N MET A 181 12.51 -6.59 -18.94
CA MET A 181 11.44 -7.45 -19.48
C MET A 181 11.86 -8.90 -19.68
N GLY A 182 13.14 -9.14 -19.98
CA GLY A 182 13.66 -10.50 -20.21
C GLY A 182 13.60 -11.37 -18.95
N LEU A 183 13.84 -10.79 -17.77
CA LEU A 183 13.70 -11.55 -16.52
C LEU A 183 12.24 -11.87 -16.22
N LEU A 184 11.32 -10.94 -16.47
CA LEU A 184 9.89 -11.18 -16.31
C LEU A 184 9.41 -12.35 -17.17
N ILE A 185 9.77 -12.37 -18.45
CA ILE A 185 9.41 -13.46 -19.36
C ILE A 185 10.04 -14.78 -18.89
N LYS A 186 11.29 -14.74 -18.41
CA LYS A 186 11.96 -15.93 -17.86
C LYS A 186 11.32 -16.40 -16.56
N ASP A 187 10.83 -15.52 -15.71
CA ASP A 187 10.19 -15.88 -14.45
C ASP A 187 8.76 -16.41 -14.66
N LEU A 188 8.04 -15.85 -15.64
CA LEU A 188 6.68 -16.25 -16.04
C LEU A 188 6.68 -17.57 -16.83
N PHE A 189 7.58 -17.76 -17.80
CA PHE A 189 7.55 -18.89 -18.75
C PHE A 189 8.77 -19.80 -18.67
N GLY A 190 9.81 -19.42 -17.93
CA GLY A 190 11.04 -20.18 -17.86
C GLY A 190 10.91 -21.40 -16.96
N ASN A 191 11.46 -22.52 -17.42
CA ASN A 191 11.57 -23.72 -16.61
C ASN A 191 12.52 -23.46 -15.42
N LYS A 192 12.01 -23.63 -14.20
CA LYS A 192 12.77 -23.45 -12.94
C LYS A 192 13.60 -24.68 -12.57
N ALA A 193 13.49 -25.75 -13.35
CA ALA A 193 14.14 -27.01 -13.06
C ALA A 193 15.56 -27.08 -13.65
N ASP A 194 16.51 -27.65 -12.92
CA ASP A 194 17.90 -27.74 -13.37
C ASP A 194 18.10 -28.86 -14.40
N LYS A 195 18.72 -28.53 -15.53
CA LYS A 195 18.99 -29.49 -16.62
C LYS A 195 19.97 -30.59 -16.23
N THR A 196 20.78 -30.36 -15.22
CA THR A 196 21.83 -31.28 -14.74
C THR A 196 21.31 -32.29 -13.73
N GLU A 197 20.18 -32.02 -13.07
CA GLU A 197 19.61 -32.88 -12.04
C GLU A 197 18.46 -33.75 -12.54
N LEU A 198 17.95 -33.47 -13.75
CA LEU A 198 16.75 -34.12 -14.28
C LEU A 198 17.04 -34.92 -15.55
N HIS A 199 16.38 -36.08 -15.66
CA HIS A 199 16.36 -36.84 -16.90
C HIS A 199 15.76 -35.99 -18.04
N PRO A 200 16.30 -36.02 -19.27
CA PRO A 200 15.90 -35.11 -20.35
C PRO A 200 14.39 -35.09 -20.65
N ALA A 201 13.72 -36.24 -20.56
CA ALA A 201 12.27 -36.36 -20.75
C ALA A 201 11.47 -35.56 -19.69
N MET A 202 11.92 -35.55 -18.44
CA MET A 202 11.27 -34.84 -17.34
C MET A 202 11.52 -33.33 -17.44
N TYR A 203 12.70 -32.91 -17.86
CA TYR A 203 12.98 -31.49 -18.10
C TYR A 203 12.07 -30.91 -19.20
N TRP A 204 11.87 -31.63 -20.31
CA TRP A 204 10.96 -31.19 -21.37
C TRP A 204 9.49 -31.23 -20.94
N GLY A 205 9.09 -32.24 -20.18
CA GLY A 205 7.75 -32.29 -19.58
C GLY A 205 7.48 -31.10 -18.65
N LEU A 206 8.41 -30.78 -17.75
CA LEU A 206 8.31 -29.62 -16.87
C LEU A 206 8.34 -28.30 -17.64
N SER A 207 9.12 -28.21 -18.71
CA SER A 207 9.14 -27.00 -19.57
C SER A 207 7.77 -26.71 -20.16
N LEU A 208 7.02 -27.75 -20.58
CA LEU A 208 5.65 -27.59 -21.05
C LEU A 208 4.71 -27.14 -19.92
N VAL A 209 4.85 -27.73 -18.72
CA VAL A 209 4.06 -27.33 -17.55
C VAL A 209 4.32 -25.86 -17.18
N PHE A 210 5.58 -25.43 -17.08
CA PHE A 210 5.93 -24.05 -16.78
C PHE A 210 5.44 -23.07 -17.85
N LEU A 211 5.40 -23.48 -19.11
CA LEU A 211 4.83 -22.66 -20.18
C LEU A 211 3.31 -22.51 -20.01
N VAL A 212 2.59 -23.58 -19.66
CA VAL A 212 1.14 -23.53 -19.38
C VAL A 212 0.85 -22.73 -18.11
N VAL A 213 1.67 -22.88 -17.05
CA VAL A 213 1.58 -22.06 -15.83
C VAL A 213 1.76 -20.58 -16.17
N GLY A 214 2.75 -20.23 -16.99
CA GLY A 214 2.95 -18.86 -17.45
C GLY A 214 1.75 -18.30 -18.24
N LEU A 215 1.07 -19.14 -19.05
CA LEU A 215 -0.15 -18.72 -19.74
C LEU A 215 -1.31 -18.47 -18.77
N ILE A 216 -1.42 -19.24 -17.69
CA ILE A 216 -2.42 -19.02 -16.65
C ILE A 216 -2.10 -17.77 -15.82
N GLU A 217 -0.82 -17.49 -15.54
CA GLU A 217 -0.42 -16.30 -14.76
C GLU A 217 -0.67 -14.96 -15.48
N VAL A 218 -0.87 -14.97 -16.80
CA VAL A 218 -1.12 -13.78 -17.62
C VAL A 218 -2.61 -13.47 -17.81
N VAL A 219 -3.50 -14.45 -17.57
CA VAL A 219 -4.96 -14.35 -17.75
C VAL A 219 -5.64 -14.01 -16.42
#